data_AF-A0A936UVC7-F1
#
_entry.id   AF-A0A936UVC7-F1
#
_cell.length_a   1.000
_cell.length_b   1.000
_cell.length_c   1.000
_cell.angle_alpha   90.00
_cell.angle_beta   90.00
_cell.angle_gamma   90.00
#
_symmetry.space_group_name_H-M   'P 1'
#
loop_
_entity.id
_entity.type
_entity.pdbx_description
1 polymer ?
#
loop_
_entity_poly.entity_id
_entity_poly.type
_entity_poly.pdbx_seq_one_letter_code
_entity_poly.pdbx_strand_id
1 'polypeptide(L)'
;MKTAQNSLPKWILVVSGVIALLELGVSLSLCFSPESVLESVDLEAKGVDYLIYMWAARQFALGFIFGFATIKKSIPMLTLAYIFFLVMMVGDLFIGISQKENPLIIGALVMLIISSAMIFIINKRHHI
;
A
#
# COMPACT_ATOMS: atom_id res chain seq x y z
N MET A 1 -34.54 -11.92 -2.82
CA MET A 1 -33.95 -10.99 -1.82
C MET A 1 -33.06 -9.99 -2.53
N LYS A 2 -33.50 -8.73 -2.65
CA LYS A 2 -32.60 -7.63 -3.03
C LYS A 2 -31.80 -7.30 -1.77
N THR A 3 -30.63 -7.91 -1.61
CA THR A 3 -29.66 -7.47 -0.61
C THR A 3 -29.42 -5.99 -0.85
N ALA A 4 -29.78 -5.16 0.13
CA ALA A 4 -29.35 -3.78 0.17
C ALA A 4 -27.83 -3.80 0.06
N GLN A 5 -27.34 -3.60 -1.16
CA GLN A 5 -25.93 -3.45 -1.44
C GLN A 5 -25.59 -2.12 -0.81
N ASN A 6 -25.21 -2.15 0.47
CA ASN A 6 -24.71 -1.00 1.21
C ASN A 6 -23.51 -0.50 0.42
N SER A 7 -23.78 0.42 -0.51
CA SER A 7 -22.79 0.93 -1.43
C SER A 7 -21.65 1.50 -0.61
N LEU A 8 -20.43 1.07 -0.92
CA LEU A 8 -19.23 1.59 -0.26
C LEU A 8 -19.28 3.12 -0.28
N PRO A 9 -19.12 3.79 0.86
CA PRO A 9 -19.04 5.24 0.92
C PRO A 9 -17.98 5.74 -0.08
N LYS A 10 -18.34 6.77 -0.85
CA LYS A 10 -17.47 7.31 -1.91
C LYS A 10 -16.08 7.71 -1.37
N TRP A 11 -15.99 8.17 -0.12
CA TRP A 11 -14.72 8.54 0.50
C TRP A 11 -13.77 7.36 0.70
N ILE A 12 -14.27 6.15 1.00
CA ILE A 12 -13.43 4.93 1.11
C ILE A 12 -12.80 4.64 -0.25
N LEU A 13 -13.60 4.73 -1.32
CA LEU A 13 -13.12 4.52 -2.69
C LEU A 13 -12.08 5.57 -3.08
N VAL A 14 -12.24 6.83 -2.64
CA VAL A 14 -11.24 7.87 -2.87
C VAL A 14 -9.94 7.55 -2.14
N VAL A 15 -9.99 7.20 -0.86
CA VAL A 15 -8.79 6.83 -0.08
C VAL A 15 -8.08 5.62 -0.68
N SER A 16 -8.83 4.55 -1.01
CA SER A 16 -8.27 3.36 -1.65
C SER A 16 -7.71 3.65 -3.04
N GLY A 17 -8.33 4.55 -3.81
CA GLY A 17 -7.82 5.00 -5.10
C GLY A 17 -6.54 5.83 -4.99
N VAL A 18 -6.44 6.71 -3.99
CA VAL A 18 -5.20 7.47 -3.72
C VAL A 18 -4.08 6.52 -3.32
N ILE A 19 -4.34 5.52 -2.47
CA ILE A 19 -3.36 4.49 -2.11
C ILE A 19 -2.93 3.72 -3.36
N ALA A 20 -3.87 3.30 -4.21
CA ALA A 20 -3.55 2.61 -5.46
C ALA A 20 -2.59 3.44 -6.35
N LEU A 21 -2.86 4.73 -6.50
CA LEU A 21 -2.03 5.63 -7.29
C LEU A 21 -0.65 5.86 -6.66
N LEU A 22 -0.57 6.00 -5.34
CA LEU A 22 0.71 6.12 -4.63
C LEU A 22 1.58 4.88 -4.84
N GLU A 23 1.03 3.69 -4.66
CA GLU A 23 1.76 2.43 -4.83
C GLU A 23 2.24 2.23 -6.29
N LEU A 24 1.40 2.55 -7.27
CA LEU A 24 1.80 2.55 -8.68
C LEU A 24 2.89 3.60 -8.96
N GLY A 25 2.76 4.79 -8.37
CA GLY A 25 3.75 5.85 -8.50
C GLY A 25 5.12 5.43 -7.96
N VAL A 26 5.16 4.87 -6.75
CA VAL A 26 6.40 4.36 -6.14
C VAL A 26 7.01 3.25 -6.99
N SER A 27 6.20 2.33 -7.51
CA SER A 27 6.68 1.29 -8.42
C SER A 27 7.36 1.85 -9.67
N LEU A 28 6.72 2.84 -10.31
CA LEU A 28 7.29 3.51 -11.49
C LEU A 28 8.57 4.26 -11.13
N SER A 29 8.61 4.97 -10.01
CA SER A 29 9.82 5.66 -9.54
C SER A 29 10.96 4.69 -9.29
N LEU A 30 10.71 3.54 -8.65
CA LEU A 30 11.74 2.52 -8.44
C LEU A 30 12.28 1.93 -9.76
N CYS A 31 11.45 1.82 -10.79
CA CYS A 31 11.87 1.29 -12.09
C CYS A 31 12.61 2.31 -12.97
N PHE A 32 12.20 3.58 -12.95
CA PHE A 32 12.71 4.61 -13.89
C PHE A 32 13.66 5.62 -13.24
N SER A 33 13.59 5.81 -11.94
CA SER A 33 14.40 6.78 -11.20
C SER A 33 14.63 6.31 -9.76
N PRO A 34 15.27 5.14 -9.54
CA PRO A 34 15.46 4.56 -8.21
C PRO A 34 16.19 5.50 -7.26
N GLU A 35 17.10 6.33 -7.77
CA GLU A 35 17.83 7.39 -7.05
C GLU A 35 16.90 8.34 -6.28
N SER A 36 15.70 8.60 -6.81
CA SER A 36 14.71 9.49 -6.17
C SER A 36 14.01 8.88 -4.96
N VAL A 37 14.14 7.57 -4.76
CA VAL A 37 13.50 6.80 -3.67
C VAL A 37 14.53 6.14 -2.75
N LEU A 38 15.74 5.90 -3.27
CA LEU A 38 16.82 5.15 -2.63
C LEU A 38 18.11 5.97 -2.57
N GLU A 39 18.04 7.19 -2.04
CA GLU A 39 19.19 8.11 -1.96
C GLU A 39 20.38 7.56 -1.14
N SER A 40 20.11 6.64 -0.20
CA SER A 40 21.13 6.07 0.70
C SER A 40 21.67 4.70 0.27
N VAL A 41 21.24 4.16 -0.86
CA VAL A 41 21.66 2.83 -1.34
C VAL A 41 22.69 2.96 -2.46
N ASP A 42 23.77 2.18 -2.38
CA ASP A 42 24.73 2.04 -3.48
C ASP A 42 24.11 1.23 -4.63
N LEU A 43 23.64 1.95 -5.65
CA LEU A 43 22.98 1.38 -6.83
C LEU A 43 23.95 0.63 -7.75
N GLU A 44 25.26 0.83 -7.62
CA GLU A 44 26.26 0.13 -8.44
C GLU A 44 26.62 -1.26 -7.87
N ALA A 45 26.18 -1.57 -6.65
CA ALA A 45 26.46 -2.84 -6.01
C ALA A 45 25.68 -4.00 -6.67
N LYS A 46 26.39 -5.11 -6.94
CA LYS A 46 25.80 -6.30 -7.58
C LYS A 46 24.62 -6.85 -6.77
N GLY A 47 23.46 -6.94 -7.41
CA GLY A 47 22.24 -7.52 -6.83
C GLY A 47 21.27 -6.50 -6.22
N VAL A 48 21.66 -5.23 -6.12
CA VAL A 48 20.77 -4.16 -5.66
C VAL A 48 19.62 -3.94 -6.64
N ASP A 49 19.87 -3.94 -7.95
CA ASP A 49 18.83 -3.86 -8.98
C ASP A 49 17.74 -4.91 -8.80
N TYR A 50 18.12 -6.14 -8.42
CA TYR A 50 17.17 -7.21 -8.19
C TYR A 50 16.23 -6.89 -7.01
N LEU A 51 16.78 -6.35 -5.91
CA LEU A 51 15.98 -5.93 -4.76
C LEU A 51 15.06 -4.76 -5.10
N ILE A 52 15.54 -3.81 -5.92
CA ILE A 52 14.76 -2.68 -6.41
C ILE A 52 13.58 -3.17 -7.25
N TYR A 53 13.80 -4.08 -8.20
CA TYR A 53 12.72 -4.62 -9.03
C TYR A 53 11.75 -5.51 -8.24
N MET A 54 12.22 -6.28 -7.25
CA MET A 54 11.34 -7.01 -6.34
C MET A 54 10.43 -6.05 -5.56
N TRP A 55 10.99 -4.96 -5.05
CA TRP A 55 10.21 -3.95 -4.35
C TRP A 55 9.24 -3.23 -5.30
N ALA A 56 9.68 -2.84 -6.48
CA ALA A 56 8.85 -2.21 -7.49
C ALA A 56 7.68 -3.12 -7.91
N ALA A 57 7.92 -4.42 -8.09
CA ALA A 57 6.88 -5.40 -8.39
C ALA A 57 5.88 -5.56 -7.25
N ARG A 58 6.34 -5.50 -5.99
CA ARG A 58 5.49 -5.51 -4.79
C ARG A 58 4.55 -4.30 -4.76
N GLN A 59 5.09 -3.09 -4.95
CA GLN A 59 4.28 -1.86 -4.97
C GLN A 59 3.32 -1.85 -6.17
N PHE A 60 3.74 -2.36 -7.32
CA PHE A 60 2.86 -2.53 -8.47
C PHE A 60 1.68 -3.45 -8.16
N ALA A 61 1.94 -4.62 -7.58
CA ALA A 61 0.91 -5.61 -7.27
C ALA A 61 -0.13 -5.04 -6.29
N LEU A 62 0.32 -4.35 -5.25
CA LEU A 62 -0.59 -3.71 -4.28
C LEU A 62 -1.39 -2.58 -4.92
N GLY A 63 -0.74 -1.70 -5.69
CA GLY A 63 -1.41 -0.65 -6.43
C GLY A 63 -2.49 -1.19 -7.36
N PHE A 64 -2.19 -2.29 -8.07
CA PHE A 64 -3.16 -2.96 -8.93
C PHE A 64 -4.32 -3.59 -8.14
N ILE A 65 -4.04 -4.29 -7.03
CA ILE A 65 -5.07 -4.90 -6.17
C ILE A 65 -6.00 -3.82 -5.61
N PHE A 66 -5.45 -2.72 -5.08
CA PHE A 66 -6.25 -1.61 -4.57
C PHE A 66 -7.07 -0.94 -5.67
N GLY A 67 -6.47 -0.67 -6.83
CA GLY A 67 -7.16 -0.08 -7.97
C GLY A 67 -8.31 -0.95 -8.46
N PHE A 68 -8.06 -2.25 -8.63
CA PHE A 68 -9.07 -3.21 -9.06
C PHE A 68 -10.18 -3.38 -8.01
N ALA A 69 -9.84 -3.50 -6.73
CA ALA A 69 -10.80 -3.60 -5.63
C ALA A 69 -11.69 -2.35 -5.53
N THR A 70 -11.11 -1.17 -5.79
CA THR A 70 -11.81 0.12 -5.83
C THR A 70 -12.79 0.19 -7.01
N ILE A 71 -12.36 -0.21 -8.21
CA ILE A 71 -13.23 -0.24 -9.41
C ILE A 71 -14.39 -1.22 -9.21
N LYS A 72 -14.10 -2.41 -8.69
CA LYS A 72 -15.13 -3.44 -8.42
C LYS A 72 -16.00 -3.13 -7.22
N LYS A 73 -15.67 -2.11 -6.41
CA LYS A 73 -16.39 -1.75 -5.18
C LYS A 73 -16.60 -2.97 -4.27
N SER A 74 -15.61 -3.85 -4.20
CA SER A 74 -15.69 -5.11 -3.47
C SER A 74 -15.17 -4.91 -2.04
N ILE A 75 -16.07 -4.96 -1.06
CA ILE A 75 -15.75 -4.89 0.37
C ILE A 75 -14.72 -5.97 0.78
N PRO A 76 -14.95 -7.28 0.53
CA PRO A 76 -14.01 -8.30 0.98
C PRO A 76 -12.63 -8.17 0.34
N MET A 77 -12.58 -7.71 -0.92
CA MET A 77 -11.31 -7.51 -1.62
C MET A 77 -10.54 -6.30 -1.09
N LEU A 78 -11.23 -5.20 -0.76
CA LEU A 78 -10.63 -4.04 -0.10
C LEU A 78 -10.11 -4.40 1.29
N THR A 79 -10.88 -5.14 2.10
CA THR A 79 -10.42 -5.60 3.41
C THR A 79 -9.14 -6.41 3.31
N LEU A 80 -9.09 -7.36 2.37
CA LEU A 80 -7.90 -8.18 2.15
C LEU A 80 -6.71 -7.33 1.69
N ALA A 81 -6.92 -6.39 0.77
CA ALA A 81 -5.90 -5.46 0.31
C ALA A 81 -5.32 -4.63 1.46
N TYR A 82 -6.18 -4.08 2.33
CA TYR A 82 -5.74 -3.34 3.50
C TYR A 82 -4.99 -4.20 4.53
N ILE A 83 -5.36 -5.47 4.70
CA ILE A 83 -4.61 -6.39 5.57
C ILE A 83 -3.21 -6.64 5.03
N PHE A 84 -3.09 -6.96 3.73
CA PHE A 84 -1.77 -7.14 3.09
C PHE A 84 -0.93 -5.87 3.18
N PHE A 85 -1.56 -4.72 2.94
CA PHE A 85 -0.91 -3.41 3.06
C PHE A 85 -0.41 -3.15 4.48
N LEU A 86 -1.23 -3.46 5.49
CA LEU A 86 -0.84 -3.32 6.90
C LEU A 86 0.35 -4.21 7.24
N VAL A 87 0.32 -5.50 6.86
CA VAL A 87 1.43 -6.44 7.10
C VAL A 87 2.71 -5.94 6.41
N MET A 88 2.61 -5.41 5.20
CA MET A 88 3.74 -4.82 4.51
C MET A 88 4.30 -3.61 5.24
N MET A 89 3.46 -2.69 5.70
CA MET A 89 3.89 -1.49 6.43
C MET A 89 4.56 -1.84 7.77
N VAL A 90 4.15 -2.93 8.42
CA VAL A 90 4.88 -3.46 9.60
C VAL A 90 6.29 -3.89 9.20
N GLY A 91 6.44 -4.59 8.08
CA GLY A 91 7.75 -4.97 7.53
C GLY A 91 8.62 -3.75 7.20
N ASP A 92 8.06 -2.78 6.49
CA ASP A 92 8.76 -1.54 6.12
C ASP A 92 9.15 -0.72 7.37
N LEU A 93 8.34 -0.75 8.44
CA LEU A 93 8.70 -0.14 9.72
C LEU A 93 9.92 -0.80 10.36
N PHE A 94 9.99 -2.14 10.38
CA PHE A 94 11.16 -2.85 10.90
C PHE A 94 12.41 -2.56 10.08
N ILE A 95 12.29 -2.52 8.75
CA ILE A 95 13.37 -2.15 7.85
C ILE A 95 13.83 -0.71 8.15
N GLY A 96 12.90 0.24 8.27
CA GLY A 96 13.19 1.64 8.59
C GLY A 96 13.92 1.79 9.92
N ILE A 97 13.49 1.08 10.96
CA ILE A 97 14.17 1.07 12.27
C ILE A 97 15.58 0.48 12.14
N SER A 98 15.73 -0.62 11.40
CA SER A 98 17.03 -1.28 11.21
C SER A 98 18.02 -0.41 10.42
N GLN A 99 17.53 0.32 9.42
CA GLN A 99 18.34 1.20 8.58
C GLN A 99 18.45 2.63 9.12
N LYS A 100 17.75 2.95 10.22
CA LYS A 100 17.65 4.30 10.82
C LYS A 100 17.17 5.38 9.84
N GLU A 101 16.32 4.98 8.89
CA GLU A 101 15.76 5.85 7.87
C GLU A 101 14.47 6.50 8.37
N ASN A 102 14.59 7.70 8.93
CA ASN A 102 13.46 8.47 9.49
C ASN A 102 12.27 8.63 8.50
N PRO A 103 12.48 8.91 7.20
CA PRO A 103 11.37 9.03 6.26
C PRO A 103 10.56 7.74 6.14
N LEU A 104 11.24 6.59 6.09
CA LEU A 104 10.60 5.28 5.99
C LEU A 104 9.82 4.93 7.26
N ILE A 105 10.39 5.23 8.44
CA ILE A 105 9.72 5.01 9.74
C ILE A 105 8.44 5.84 9.83
N ILE A 106 8.51 7.14 9.52
CA ILE A 106 7.36 8.05 9.60
C ILE A 106 6.28 7.63 8.61
N GLY A 107 6.67 7.34 7.36
CA GLY A 107 5.75 6.87 6.31
C GLY A 107 5.03 5.58 6.72
N ALA A 108 5.78 4.59 7.19
CA ALA A 108 5.23 3.32 7.64
C ALA A 108 4.26 3.50 8.82
N LEU A 109 4.60 4.32 9.82
CA LEU A 109 3.70 4.59 10.96
C LEU A 109 2.39 5.26 10.54
N VAL A 110 2.46 6.29 9.67
CA VAL A 110 1.26 6.97 9.17
C VAL A 110 0.36 6.00 8.41
N MET A 111 0.95 5.19 7.53
CA MET A 111 0.21 4.21 6.73
C MET A 111 -0.31 3.03 7.56
N LEU A 112 0.34 2.65 8.66
CA LEU A 112 -0.18 1.68 9.63
C LEU A 112 -1.44 2.20 10.32
N ILE A 113 -1.46 3.47 10.72
CA ILE A 113 -2.63 4.09 11.35
C ILE A 113 -3.79 4.14 10.34
N ILE A 114 -3.52 4.59 9.11
CA ILE A 114 -4.52 4.69 8.05
C ILE A 114 -5.09 3.31 7.72
N SER A 115 -4.23 2.31 7.49
CA SER A 115 -4.66 0.95 7.15
C SER A 115 -5.49 0.31 8.26
N SER A 116 -5.05 0.42 9.51
CA SER A 116 -5.78 -0.08 10.68
C SER A 116 -7.16 0.58 10.82
N ALA A 117 -7.23 1.90 10.66
CA ALA A 117 -8.49 2.64 10.69
C ALA A 117 -9.43 2.22 9.56
N MET A 118 -8.90 2.04 8.34
CA MET A 118 -9.69 1.59 7.19
C MET A 118 -10.24 0.18 7.38
N ILE A 119 -9.43 -0.76 7.87
CA ILE A 119 -9.89 -2.12 8.19
C ILE A 119 -11.03 -2.07 9.21
N PHE A 120 -10.85 -1.33 10.30
CA PHE A 120 -11.87 -1.20 11.34
C PHE A 120 -13.19 -0.63 10.80
N ILE A 121 -13.12 0.44 10.00
CA ILE A 121 -14.31 1.10 9.44
C ILE A 121 -15.03 0.20 8.43
N ILE A 122 -14.28 -0.49 7.55
CA ILE A 122 -14.85 -1.40 6.56
C ILE A 122 -15.52 -2.59 7.27
N ASN A 123 -14.86 -3.19 8.26
CA ASN A 123 -15.36 -4.37 8.94
C ASN A 123 -16.56 -4.05 9.85
N LYS A 124 -16.53 -2.90 10.55
CA LYS A 124 -17.67 -2.41 11.34
C LYS A 124 -18.92 -2.19 10.47
N ARG A 125 -18.76 -1.79 9.20
CA ARG A 125 -19.87 -1.62 8.26
C ARG A 125 -20.34 -2.90 7.58
N HIS A 126 -19.54 -3.96 7.58
CA HIS A 126 -19.95 -5.28 7.08
C HIS A 126 -20.84 -6.02 8.08
N HIS A 127 -20.65 -5.77 9.38
CA HIS A 127 -21.44 -6.36 10.47
C HIS A 127 -22.71 -5.58 10.87
N ILE A 128 -22.99 -4.43 10.24
CA ILE A 128 -24.22 -3.63 10.40
C ILE A 128 -25.05 -3.77 9.13
#